data_AF-A0A4Q6FNS0-F1
#
_entry.id   AF-A0A4Q6FNS0-F1
#
_cell.length_a   1.000
_cell.length_b   1.000
_cell.length_c   1.000
_cell.angle_alpha   90.00
_cell.angle_beta   90.00
_cell.angle_gamma   90.00
#
_symmetry.space_group_name_H-M   'P 1'
#
loop_
_entity.id
_entity.type
_entity.pdbx_description
1 polymer ?
#
loop_
_entity_poly.entity_id
_entity_poly.type
_entity_poly.pdbx_seq_one_letter_code
_entity_poly.pdbx_strand_id
1 'polypeptide(L)' 'VWYLPTLIALQNWIKRAGLSQQRCIYSEPLSPIEQRATDWAAVKSLVDFLDPTDPSKTIEGYPAPYRHYVIAKV' A
#
# COMPACT_ATOMS: atom_id res chain seq x y z
N VAL A 1 -7.32 8.44 -6.61
CA VAL A 1 -7.31 7.04 -6.12
C VAL A 1 -8.76 6.59 -5.95
N TRP A 2 -9.13 5.37 -6.36
CA TRP A 2 -10.53 4.90 -6.36
C TRP A 2 -10.88 3.98 -5.18
N TYR A 3 -10.25 2.80 -5.08
CA TYR A 3 -10.51 1.82 -4.02
C TYR A 3 -9.23 1.45 -3.27
N LEU A 4 -9.26 1.58 -1.94
CA LEU A 4 -8.21 1.16 -1.00
C LEU A 4 -8.82 0.18 0.01
N PRO A 5 -9.00 -1.10 -0.36
CA PRO A 5 -9.64 -2.08 0.51
C PRO A 5 -8.74 -2.44 1.70
N THR A 6 -9.36 -2.81 2.82
CA THR A 6 -8.65 -3.56 3.86
C THR A 6 -8.23 -4.94 3.32
N LEU A 7 -7.23 -5.57 3.93
CA LEU A 7 -6.79 -6.92 3.53
C LEU A 7 -7.96 -7.92 3.47
N ILE A 8 -8.88 -7.87 4.44
CA ILE A 8 -10.06 -8.74 4.49
C ILE A 8 -11.00 -8.45 3.31
N ALA A 9 -11.22 -7.19 2.96
CA ALA A 9 -12.04 -6.83 1.81
C ALA A 9 -11.41 -7.30 0.49
N LEU A 10 -10.09 -7.11 0.32
CA LEU A 10 -9.35 -7.61 -0.84
C LEU A 10 -9.45 -9.14 -0.95
N GLN A 11 -9.27 -9.85 0.16
CA GLN A 11 -9.42 -11.31 0.24
C GLN A 11 -10.82 -11.78 -0.16
N ASN A 12 -11.86 -11.06 0.23
CA ASN A 12 -13.23 -11.36 -0.19
C ASN A 12 -13.43 -11.09 -1.69
N TRP A 13 -12.80 -10.05 -2.25
CA TRP A 13 -12.88 -9.75 -3.68
C TRP A 13 -12.18 -10.80 -4.52
N ILE A 14 -10.99 -11.26 -4.10
CA ILE A 14 -10.26 -12.37 -4.75
C ILE A 14 -11.14 -13.62 -4.81
N LYS A 15 -11.77 -14.00 -3.69
CA LYS A 15 -12.73 -15.12 -3.65
C LYS A 15 -13.90 -14.92 -4.62
N ARG A 16 -14.49 -13.73 -4.65
CA ARG A 16 -15.61 -13.41 -5.54
C ARG A 16 -15.21 -13.40 -7.02
N ALA A 17 -13.95 -13.13 -7.33
CA ALA A 17 -13.40 -13.22 -8.68
C ALA A 17 -13.16 -14.67 -9.15
N GLY A 18 -13.47 -15.67 -8.31
CA GLY A 18 -13.32 -17.09 -8.65
C GLY A 18 -11.95 -17.68 -8.30
N LEU A 19 -11.06 -16.91 -7.66
CA LEU A 19 -9.76 -17.40 -7.21
C LEU A 19 -9.86 -18.08 -5.84
N SER A 20 -8.98 -19.03 -5.60
CA SER A 20 -8.91 -19.85 -4.39
C SER A 20 -7.49 -19.91 -3.80
N GLN A 21 -7.35 -20.56 -2.64
CA GLN A 21 -6.07 -20.77 -1.95
C GLN A 21 -5.23 -19.49 -1.75
N GLN A 22 -5.90 -18.38 -1.43
CA GLN A 22 -5.25 -17.10 -1.25
C GLN A 22 -4.35 -17.07 -0.01
N ARG A 23 -3.19 -16.43 -0.13
CA ARG A 23 -2.24 -16.21 0.97
C ARG A 23 -1.63 -14.83 0.87
N CYS A 24 -1.74 -14.06 1.94
CA CYS A 24 -1.01 -12.81 2.10
C CYS A 24 0.46 -13.14 2.41
N ILE A 25 1.39 -12.62 1.61
CA ILE A 25 2.83 -12.88 1.74
C ILE A 25 3.62 -11.65 2.21
N TYR A 26 3.00 -10.48 2.17
CA TYR A 26 3.57 -9.22 2.61
C TYR A 26 2.45 -8.29 3.05
N SER A 27 2.64 -7.61 4.17
CA SER A 27 1.64 -6.70 4.74
C SER A 27 2.34 -5.75 5.69
N GLU A 28 2.84 -4.63 5.17
CA GLU A 28 3.62 -3.66 5.95
C GLU A 28 3.36 -2.23 5.47
N PRO A 29 3.57 -1.21 6.33
CA PRO A 29 3.57 0.18 5.91
C PRO A 29 4.72 0.43 4.94
N LEU A 30 4.52 1.37 4.02
CA LEU A 30 5.56 1.73 3.07
C LEU A 30 6.67 2.52 3.76
N SER A 31 7.92 2.07 3.61
CA SER A 31 9.07 2.72 4.23
C SER A 31 9.65 3.84 3.36
N PRO A 32 10.07 4.98 3.94
CA PRO A 32 10.87 5.99 3.25
C PRO A 32 12.21 5.48 2.71
N ILE A 33 12.72 4.36 3.22
CA ILE A 33 13.93 3.72 2.67
C ILE A 33 13.59 3.03 1.34
N GLU A 34 12.43 2.39 1.28
CA GLU A 34 11.92 1.68 0.09
C GLU A 34 11.53 2.66 -1.01
N GLN A 35 10.86 3.77 -0.67
CA GLN A 35 10.41 4.78 -1.62
C GLN A 35 10.92 6.17 -1.23
N ARG A 36 11.91 6.65 -1.99
CA ARG A 36 12.54 7.97 -1.82
C ARG A 36 13.06 8.52 -3.14
N ALA A 37 13.32 9.82 -3.19
CA ALA A 37 14.06 10.43 -4.29
C ALA A 37 15.49 9.88 -4.38
N THR A 38 16.04 9.87 -5.58
CA THR A 38 17.44 9.48 -5.86
C THR A 38 18.01 10.35 -6.96
N ASP A 39 19.32 10.27 -7.18
CA ASP A 39 19.98 10.96 -8.30
C ASP A 39 19.42 10.57 -9.67
N TRP A 40 18.87 9.35 -9.79
CA TRP A 40 18.21 8.84 -10.99
C TRP A 40 16.74 9.27 -11.12
N ALA A 41 16.12 9.65 -10.00
CA ALA A 41 14.71 10.01 -9.90
C ALA A 41 14.53 11.15 -8.88
N ALA A 42 14.88 12.36 -9.30
CA ALA A 42 14.84 13.58 -8.49
C ALA A 42 13.44 14.24 -8.44
N VAL A 43 12.40 13.42 -8.33
CA VAL A 43 11.00 13.87 -8.18
C VAL A 43 10.53 13.71 -6.75
N LYS A 44 9.43 14.38 -6.38
CA LYS A 44 8.77 14.19 -5.09
C LYS A 44 8.45 12.70 -4.87
N SER A 45 8.69 12.23 -3.66
CA SER A 45 8.54 10.83 -3.27
C SER A 45 7.80 10.69 -1.94
N LEU A 46 7.85 9.53 -1.30
CA LEU A 46 6.97 9.19 -0.17
C LEU A 46 6.92 10.27 0.91
N VAL A 47 8.09 10.75 1.37
CA VAL A 47 8.18 11.74 2.45
C VAL A 47 7.46 13.04 2.09
N ASP A 48 7.46 13.45 0.82
CA ASP A 48 6.78 14.65 0.35
C ASP A 48 5.25 14.52 0.35
N PHE A 49 4.73 13.29 0.49
CA PHE A 49 3.31 12.98 0.49
C PHE A 49 2.77 12.57 1.86
N LEU A 50 3.63 12.49 2.88
CA LEU A 50 3.24 12.24 4.27
C LEU A 50 2.98 13.57 5.00
N ASP A 51 2.18 13.50 6.06
CA ASP A 51 2.03 14.63 6.98
C ASP A 51 3.40 14.91 7.65
N PRO A 52 3.89 16.17 7.61
CA PRO A 52 5.20 16.52 8.14
C PRO A 52 5.31 16.41 9.67
N THR A 53 4.19 16.34 10.37
CA THR A 53 4.10 16.22 11.83
C THR A 53 3.67 14.82 12.30
N ASP A 54 3.04 14.02 11.43
CA ASP A 54 2.55 12.67 11.72
C ASP A 54 2.72 11.73 10.52
N PRO A 55 3.87 11.05 10.38
CA PRO A 55 4.15 10.17 9.23
C PRO A 55 3.21 8.95 9.11
N SER A 56 2.33 8.72 10.09
CA SER A 56 1.26 7.71 9.98
C SER A 56 0.11 8.14 9.06
N LYS A 57 0.15 9.38 8.55
CA LYS A 57 -0.84 9.96 7.65
C LYS A 57 -0.23 10.53 6.38
N THR A 58 -1.05 10.61 5.34
CA THR A 58 -0.77 11.40 4.13
C THR A 58 -0.99 12.89 4.41
N ILE A 59 -0.49 13.75 3.52
CA ILE A 59 -0.68 15.21 3.64
C ILE A 59 -2.15 15.64 3.55
N GLU A 60 -3.01 14.81 2.97
CA GLU A 60 -4.46 14.99 2.93
C GLU A 60 -5.18 14.50 4.20
N GLY A 61 -4.45 13.90 5.16
CA GLY A 61 -4.97 13.43 6.45
C GLY A 61 -5.47 11.98 6.46
N TYR A 62 -5.31 11.22 5.38
CA TYR A 62 -5.64 9.79 5.34
C TYR A 62 -4.54 8.94 5.97
N PRO A 63 -4.80 7.67 6.33
CA PRO A 63 -3.72 6.76 6.75
C PRO A 63 -2.62 6.65 5.69
N ALA A 64 -1.37 6.63 6.12
CA ALA A 64 -0.19 6.51 5.25
C ALA A 64 -0.22 5.23 4.40
N PRO A 65 0.49 5.20 3.26
CA PRO A 65 0.45 4.06 2.35
C PRO A 65 0.85 2.74 3.03
N TYR A 66 0.00 1.73 2.86
CA TYR A 66 0.20 0.38 3.38
C TYR A 66 0.04 -0.62 2.22
N ARG A 67 0.97 -1.58 2.10
CA ARG A 67 1.01 -2.51 0.96
C ARG A 67 0.74 -3.94 1.41
N HIS A 68 -0.18 -4.60 0.72
CA HIS A 68 -0.44 -6.03 0.86
C HIS A 68 -0.13 -6.77 -0.44
N TYR A 69 0.65 -7.84 -0.38
CA TYR A 69 0.87 -8.74 -1.53
C TYR A 69 0.19 -10.07 -1.25
N VAL A 70 -0.67 -10.50 -2.18
CA VAL A 70 -1.46 -11.71 -2.04
C VAL A 70 -1.22 -12.61 -3.26
N ILE A 71 -0.91 -13.88 -3.00
CA ILE A 71 -0.88 -14.93 -4.03
C ILE A 71 -2.20 -15.70 -3.94
N ALA A 72 -2.79 -16.04 -5.08
CA ALA A 72 -3.96 -16.91 -5.17
C ALA A 72 -3.83 -17.85 -6.38
N LYS A 73 -4.71 -18.84 -6.49
CA LYS A 73 -4.77 -19.80 -7.59
C LYS A 73 -6.14 -19.77 -8.28
N VAL A 74 -6.16 -20.19 -9.53
CA VAL A 74 -7.39 -20.50 -10.27
C VAL A 74 -7.88 -21.87 -9.85
#